data_AF-A0A1W9RF15-F1
#
_entry.id   AF-A0A1W9RF15-F1
#
_cell.length_a   1.000
_cell.length_b   1.000
_cell.length_c   1.000
_cell.angle_alpha   90.00
_cell.angle_beta   90.00
_cell.angle_gamma   90.00
#
_symmetry.space_group_name_H-M   'P 1'
#
loop_
_entity.id
_entity.type
_entity.pdbx_description
1 polymer ?
#
loop_
_entity_poly.entity_id
_entity_poly.type
_entity_poly.pdbx_seq_one_letter_code
_entity_poly.pdbx_strand_id
1 'polypeptide(L)'
;MKKYFSVFLLLSIFFVWGCSGSDNESIAQDKNQKVKSLKVEKPKVEKKSDAKPEVVWMKFDEGIAKGLKEKKNMIIDFYTDWCHWCKVMDEKTFHNPKIEKKLAENFVTIRLNAESNTEMAHFQGQQFTNAQLTRAFRVTGFPSLGFLTPKAEVITVIPGYIPADQFGYLLDYIYQECYKKNISLQDFIDKKGDCGQSKSKKM
;
A
#
# COMPACT_ATOMS: atom_id res chain seq x y z
N MET A 1 -22.60 -20.89 32.30
CA MET A 1 -24.02 -21.29 32.09
C MET A 1 -24.29 -21.40 30.59
N LYS A 2 -25.10 -22.35 30.13
CA LYS A 2 -25.55 -22.50 28.73
C LYS A 2 -27.03 -22.83 28.72
N LYS A 3 -27.85 -22.10 27.97
CA LYS A 3 -29.19 -22.54 27.50
C LYS A 3 -29.44 -21.97 26.10
N TYR A 4 -30.07 -22.78 25.27
CA TYR A 4 -30.55 -22.46 23.91
C TYR A 4 -32.08 -22.24 23.96
N PHE A 5 -32.72 -22.30 22.79
CA PHE A 5 -34.17 -22.42 22.52
C PHE A 5 -35.00 -21.13 22.68
N SER A 6 -36.04 -20.88 21.85
CA SER A 6 -36.37 -21.28 20.46
C SER A 6 -37.67 -20.55 20.02
N VAL A 7 -38.11 -20.77 18.77
CA VAL A 7 -39.53 -20.63 18.29
C VAL A 7 -40.11 -19.19 18.24
N PHE A 8 -41.06 -18.83 17.36
CA PHE A 8 -41.35 -19.15 15.94
C PHE A 8 -42.52 -18.23 15.47
N LEU A 9 -42.79 -18.21 14.16
CA LEU A 9 -44.10 -17.91 13.52
C LEU A 9 -44.75 -16.51 13.61
N LEU A 10 -45.00 -15.92 12.42
CA LEU A 10 -46.22 -15.26 11.90
C LEU A 10 -45.88 -14.86 10.44
N LEU A 11 -46.53 -15.30 9.35
CA LEU A 11 -47.92 -15.12 8.88
C LEU A 11 -48.41 -13.66 8.98
N SER A 12 -49.09 -13.02 8.01
CA SER A 12 -49.47 -13.32 6.61
C SER A 12 -50.11 -12.02 5.99
N ILE A 13 -50.58 -11.85 4.74
CA ILE A 13 -50.77 -12.71 3.54
C ILE A 13 -50.90 -11.81 2.25
N PHE A 14 -50.49 -12.31 1.07
CA PHE A 14 -50.83 -11.80 -0.31
C PHE A 14 -50.29 -10.38 -0.68
N PHE A 15 -50.09 -9.98 -1.95
CA PHE A 15 -50.97 -10.10 -3.12
C PHE A 15 -50.21 -10.32 -4.45
N VAL A 16 -50.84 -11.04 -5.39
CA VAL A 16 -50.40 -11.20 -6.79
C VAL A 16 -51.25 -10.32 -7.68
N TRP A 17 -50.63 -9.56 -8.59
CA TRP A 17 -51.29 -9.08 -9.80
C TRP A 17 -50.32 -9.10 -10.98
N GLY A 18 -50.87 -9.31 -12.18
CA GLY A 18 -50.14 -9.45 -13.43
C GLY A 18 -51.09 -9.28 -14.61
N CYS A 19 -50.67 -9.73 -15.81
CA CYS A 19 -51.33 -9.49 -17.12
C CYS A 19 -51.23 -8.01 -17.59
N SER A 20 -51.26 -7.68 -18.88
CA SER A 20 -51.01 -8.45 -20.13
C SER A 20 -50.91 -7.49 -21.34
N GLY A 21 -50.35 -7.95 -22.46
CA GLY A 21 -50.52 -7.33 -23.79
C GLY A 21 -49.26 -6.65 -24.37
N SER A 22 -48.97 -6.59 -25.68
CA SER A 22 -49.78 -6.60 -26.95
C SER A 22 -49.81 -5.19 -27.58
N ASP A 23 -49.49 -4.93 -28.86
CA ASP A 23 -48.86 -5.74 -29.95
C ASP A 23 -48.21 -4.80 -31.02
N ASN A 24 -47.52 -5.41 -31.98
CA ASN A 24 -47.47 -5.08 -33.43
C ASN A 24 -46.60 -3.96 -34.10
N GLU A 25 -45.70 -4.44 -34.97
CA GLU A 25 -45.64 -4.21 -36.44
C GLU A 25 -45.22 -2.85 -37.08
N SER A 26 -44.05 -2.85 -37.73
CA SER A 26 -43.84 -2.62 -39.19
C SER A 26 -42.33 -2.73 -39.53
N ILE A 27 -41.90 -3.67 -40.38
CA ILE A 27 -41.81 -3.60 -41.86
C ILE A 27 -40.94 -2.43 -42.38
N ALA A 28 -39.67 -2.72 -42.67
CA ALA A 28 -39.03 -2.40 -43.96
C ALA A 28 -37.77 -3.25 -44.16
N GLN A 29 -37.49 -3.65 -45.41
CA GLN A 29 -36.20 -4.22 -45.79
C GLN A 29 -35.32 -3.11 -46.36
N ASP A 30 -34.01 -3.15 -46.12
CA ASP A 30 -33.05 -2.75 -47.14
C ASP A 30 -31.96 -3.82 -47.28
N LYS A 31 -31.35 -3.88 -48.47
CA LYS A 31 -30.40 -4.90 -48.90
C LYS A 31 -29.05 -4.25 -49.22
N ASN A 32 -28.04 -5.11 -49.37
CA ASN A 32 -26.80 -4.77 -50.07
C ASN A 32 -25.95 -3.63 -49.48
N GLN A 33 -25.05 -3.98 -48.56
CA GLN A 33 -23.66 -3.53 -48.75
C GLN A 33 -22.63 -4.66 -48.63
N LYS A 34 -22.06 -4.99 -49.79
CA LYS A 34 -20.99 -5.96 -50.01
C LYS A 34 -19.66 -5.45 -49.42
N VAL A 35 -19.34 -5.86 -48.19
CA VAL A 35 -18.00 -5.73 -47.58
C VAL A 35 -17.51 -7.13 -47.19
N LYS A 36 -16.98 -7.91 -48.14
CA LYS A 36 -15.55 -7.95 -48.49
C LYS A 36 -14.70 -8.37 -47.29
N SER A 37 -14.22 -9.61 -47.33
CA SER A 37 -13.43 -10.27 -46.29
C SER A 37 -12.19 -9.46 -45.87
N LEU A 38 -12.23 -8.94 -44.65
CA LEU A 38 -11.05 -8.46 -43.95
C LEU A 38 -10.46 -9.63 -43.13
N LYS A 39 -9.13 -9.72 -43.10
CA LYS A 39 -8.43 -10.77 -42.34
C LYS A 39 -8.68 -10.55 -40.85
N VAL A 40 -8.99 -11.63 -40.13
CA VAL A 40 -8.85 -11.66 -38.66
C VAL A 40 -7.36 -11.71 -38.36
N GLU A 41 -6.73 -10.54 -38.34
CA GLU A 41 -5.37 -10.39 -37.84
C GLU A 41 -5.41 -10.59 -36.32
N LYS A 42 -4.56 -11.50 -35.82
CA LYS A 42 -4.62 -11.93 -34.42
C LYS A 42 -4.38 -10.73 -33.48
N PRO A 43 -5.10 -10.60 -32.35
CA PRO A 43 -4.77 -9.60 -31.35
C PRO A 43 -3.31 -9.78 -30.94
N LYS A 44 -2.51 -8.75 -31.19
CA LYS A 44 -1.07 -8.73 -30.92
C LYS A 44 -0.88 -8.83 -29.41
N VAL A 45 -0.40 -9.98 -28.93
CA VAL A 45 -0.06 -10.16 -27.51
C VAL A 45 1.08 -9.20 -27.18
N GLU A 46 0.74 -8.10 -26.53
CA GLU A 46 1.74 -7.11 -26.11
C GLU A 46 2.61 -7.72 -25.02
N LYS A 47 3.92 -7.69 -25.23
CA LYS A 47 4.89 -8.15 -24.23
C LYS A 47 4.72 -7.30 -22.98
N LYS A 48 4.61 -7.93 -21.81
CA LYS A 48 5.02 -7.27 -20.57
C LYS A 48 6.47 -6.81 -20.75
N SER A 49 6.70 -5.51 -20.58
CA SER A 49 8.01 -4.90 -20.70
C SER A 49 8.88 -5.22 -19.49
N ASP A 50 10.19 -5.27 -19.70
CA ASP A 50 11.21 -5.43 -18.67
C ASP A 50 11.42 -4.12 -17.87
N ALA A 51 10.31 -3.55 -17.37
CA ALA A 51 10.32 -2.32 -16.59
C ALA A 51 11.02 -2.55 -15.25
N LYS A 52 12.02 -1.71 -14.95
CA LYS A 52 12.63 -1.61 -13.62
C LYS A 52 11.52 -1.34 -12.59
N PRO A 53 11.50 -2.01 -11.42
CA PRO A 53 10.52 -1.72 -10.38
C PRO A 53 10.67 -0.28 -9.89
N GLU A 54 9.56 0.46 -9.95
CA GLU A 54 9.46 1.88 -9.61
C GLU A 54 8.85 2.06 -8.21
N VAL A 55 9.30 3.09 -7.47
CA VAL A 55 8.78 3.40 -6.14
C VAL A 55 7.50 4.23 -6.27
N VAL A 56 6.37 3.63 -5.93
CA VAL A 56 5.09 4.34 -5.89
C VAL A 56 4.85 4.85 -4.47
N TRP A 57 4.95 6.17 -4.27
CA TRP A 57 4.59 6.84 -3.02
C TRP A 57 3.07 7.01 -2.93
N MET A 58 2.47 6.39 -1.92
CA MET A 58 1.01 6.36 -1.74
C MET A 58 0.54 7.28 -0.61
N LYS A 59 -0.74 7.64 -0.62
CA LYS A 59 -1.37 8.29 0.55
C LYS A 59 -1.47 7.32 1.72
N PHE A 60 -1.67 7.84 2.93
CA PHE A 60 -1.68 7.03 4.16
C PHE A 60 -2.62 5.82 4.09
N ASP A 61 -3.92 6.06 3.90
CA ASP A 61 -4.93 4.98 3.91
C ASP A 61 -4.70 3.95 2.79
N GLU A 62 -4.31 4.40 1.60
CA GLU A 62 -3.97 3.56 0.44
C GLU A 62 -2.78 2.64 0.74
N GLY A 63 -1.72 3.23 1.32
CA GLY A 63 -0.51 2.53 1.70
C GLY A 63 -0.73 1.52 2.84
N ILE A 64 -1.48 1.89 3.87
CA ILE A 64 -1.88 0.99 4.96
C ILE A 64 -2.70 -0.18 4.40
N ALA A 65 -3.72 0.09 3.57
CA ALA A 65 -4.54 -0.94 2.95
C ALA A 65 -3.71 -1.89 2.07
N LYS A 66 -2.76 -1.36 1.28
CA LYS A 66 -1.85 -2.17 0.45
C LYS A 66 -0.88 -2.99 1.28
N GLY A 67 -0.26 -2.44 2.32
CA GLY A 67 0.68 -3.15 3.18
C GLY A 67 0.04 -4.31 3.93
N LEU A 68 -1.16 -4.10 4.48
CA LEU A 68 -1.99 -5.16 5.09
C LEU A 68 -2.36 -6.25 4.06
N LYS A 69 -2.76 -5.87 2.85
CA LYS A 69 -3.18 -6.79 1.78
C LYS A 69 -2.02 -7.62 1.21
N GLU A 70 -0.87 -7.00 0.95
CA GLU A 70 0.33 -7.65 0.42
C GLU A 70 1.21 -8.30 1.50
N LYS A 71 0.89 -8.07 2.78
CA LYS A 71 1.67 -8.51 3.95
C LYS A 71 3.12 -8.02 3.91
N LYS A 72 3.32 -6.77 3.50
CA LYS A 72 4.63 -6.09 3.42
C LYS A 72 4.81 -5.11 4.58
N ASN A 73 6.08 -4.89 4.95
CA ASN A 73 6.46 -3.77 5.81
C ASN A 73 6.11 -2.44 5.11
N MET A 74 5.70 -1.44 5.89
CA MET A 74 5.39 -0.10 5.37
C MET A 74 6.40 0.92 5.88
N ILE A 75 6.68 1.94 5.06
CA ILE A 75 7.55 3.07 5.38
C ILE A 75 6.78 4.36 5.12
N ILE A 76 6.72 5.26 6.10
CA ILE A 76 6.06 6.57 6.01
C ILE A 76 7.12 7.66 6.02
N ASP A 77 7.18 8.45 4.95
CA ASP A 77 7.90 9.72 4.88
C ASP A 77 7.00 10.85 5.43
N PHE A 78 7.34 11.32 6.63
CA PHE A 78 6.73 12.49 7.27
C PHE A 78 7.50 13.74 6.83
N TYR A 79 6.90 14.54 5.95
CA TYR A 79 7.53 15.70 5.32
C TYR A 79 6.66 16.97 5.43
N THR A 80 7.23 18.12 5.10
CA THR A 80 6.49 19.37 4.87
C THR A 80 7.01 20.07 3.61
N ASP A 81 6.19 20.88 2.93
CA ASP A 81 6.54 21.45 1.62
C ASP A 81 7.69 22.46 1.66
N TRP A 82 7.97 23.05 2.83
CA TRP A 82 9.09 23.97 3.06
C TRP A 82 10.36 23.26 3.57
N CYS A 83 10.28 22.00 3.99
CA CYS A 83 11.40 21.25 4.55
C CYS A 83 12.51 20.99 3.51
N HIS A 84 13.62 21.72 3.60
CA HIS A 84 14.77 21.57 2.70
C HIS A 84 15.37 20.14 2.78
N TRP A 85 15.62 19.64 3.99
CA TRP A 85 16.21 18.32 4.18
C TRP A 85 15.33 17.15 3.70
N CYS A 86 14.01 17.33 3.65
CA CYS A 86 13.09 16.35 3.07
C CYS A 86 13.30 16.23 1.55
N LYS A 87 13.50 17.36 0.85
CA LYS A 87 13.80 17.40 -0.59
C LYS A 87 15.18 16.82 -0.90
N VAL A 88 16.18 17.12 -0.06
CA VAL A 88 17.50 16.49 -0.14
C VAL A 88 17.42 14.97 0.09
N MET A 89 16.56 14.50 1.00
CA MET A 89 16.34 13.05 1.21
C MET A 89 15.70 12.38 0.00
N ASP A 90 14.75 13.04 -0.65
CA ASP A 90 14.10 12.55 -1.87
C ASP A 90 15.12 12.38 -3.01
N GLU A 91 15.84 13.46 -3.33
CA GLU A 91 16.81 13.47 -4.43
C GLU A 91 18.01 12.55 -4.21
N LYS A 92 18.54 12.49 -2.97
CA LYS A 92 19.85 11.85 -2.70
C LYS A 92 19.72 10.45 -2.12
N THR A 93 18.61 10.15 -1.45
CA THR A 93 18.37 8.87 -0.77
C THR A 93 17.27 8.07 -1.45
N PHE A 94 16.04 8.59 -1.60
CA PHE A 94 14.94 7.82 -2.16
C PHE A 94 15.14 7.51 -3.65
N HIS A 95 15.59 8.47 -4.45
CA HIS A 95 15.95 8.28 -5.85
C HIS A 95 17.32 7.61 -6.11
N ASN A 96 17.99 7.07 -5.07
CA ASN A 96 19.18 6.26 -5.30
C ASN A 96 18.76 4.91 -5.93
N PRO A 97 19.30 4.48 -7.09
CA PRO A 97 18.82 3.27 -7.79
C PRO A 97 18.90 1.96 -6.97
N LYS A 98 19.76 1.89 -5.94
CA LYS A 98 19.81 0.75 -5.01
C LYS A 98 18.68 0.80 -3.98
N ILE A 99 18.30 2.01 -3.54
CA ILE A 99 17.20 2.26 -2.61
C ILE A 99 15.87 2.07 -3.31
N GLU A 100 15.67 2.65 -4.49
CA GLU A 100 14.44 2.49 -5.28
C GLU A 100 14.08 1.02 -5.47
N LYS A 101 15.08 0.19 -5.83
CA LYS A 101 14.91 -1.26 -5.94
C LYS A 101 14.47 -1.89 -4.61
N LYS A 102 15.18 -1.63 -3.51
CA LYS A 102 14.86 -2.20 -2.19
C LYS A 102 13.44 -1.82 -1.73
N LEU A 103 13.05 -0.56 -1.93
CA LEU A 103 11.72 -0.04 -1.59
C LEU A 103 10.62 -0.74 -2.40
N ALA A 104 10.73 -0.70 -3.74
CA ALA A 104 9.71 -1.22 -4.64
C ALA A 104 9.52 -2.75 -4.55
N GLU A 105 10.60 -3.50 -4.27
CA GLU A 105 10.53 -4.97 -4.10
C GLU A 105 9.92 -5.36 -2.74
N ASN A 106 10.37 -4.74 -1.64
CA ASN A 106 10.19 -5.29 -0.29
C ASN A 106 9.22 -4.51 0.62
N PHE A 107 8.88 -3.27 0.27
CA PHE A 107 8.12 -2.37 1.13
C PHE A 107 6.87 -1.80 0.44
N VAL A 108 6.03 -1.13 1.22
CA VAL A 108 5.01 -0.19 0.72
C VAL A 108 5.37 1.21 1.22
N THR A 109 5.65 2.11 0.29
CA THR A 109 6.07 3.50 0.55
C THR A 109 4.88 4.44 0.62
N ILE A 110 4.83 5.21 1.71
CA ILE A 110 3.73 6.10 2.08
C ILE A 110 4.32 7.51 2.27
N ARG A 111 3.62 8.53 1.77
CA ARG A 111 3.95 9.94 2.01
C ARG A 111 2.83 10.63 2.77
N LEU A 112 3.21 11.44 3.76
CA LEU A 112 2.27 12.17 4.61
C LEU A 112 2.78 13.59 4.85
N ASN A 113 2.03 14.59 4.39
CA ASN A 113 2.30 16.00 4.67
C ASN A 113 1.93 16.30 6.13
N ALA A 114 2.95 16.44 6.97
CA ALA A 114 2.86 16.40 8.42
C ALA A 114 2.21 17.62 9.07
N GLU A 115 1.99 18.70 8.31
CA GLU A 115 1.28 19.91 8.77
C GLU A 115 -0.15 20.02 8.24
N SER A 116 -0.57 19.11 7.38
CA SER A 116 -1.91 19.12 6.78
C SER A 116 -2.99 18.88 7.84
N ASN A 117 -3.86 19.87 8.00
CA ASN A 117 -5.02 19.83 8.92
C ASN A 117 -6.34 19.55 8.18
N THR A 118 -6.29 19.35 6.86
CA THR A 118 -7.45 19.10 5.98
C THR A 118 -7.43 17.70 5.38
N GLU A 119 -6.25 17.09 5.20
CA GLU A 119 -6.14 15.68 4.87
C GLU A 119 -6.42 14.81 6.11
N MET A 120 -7.29 13.83 5.92
CA MET A 120 -7.68 12.85 6.93
C MET A 120 -7.00 11.51 6.66
N ALA A 121 -6.64 10.81 7.74
CA ALA A 121 -6.01 9.51 7.73
C ALA A 121 -6.63 8.60 8.82
N HIS A 122 -6.78 7.32 8.52
CA HIS A 122 -7.40 6.33 9.40
C HIS A 122 -6.36 5.33 9.90
N PHE A 123 -6.10 5.33 11.21
CA PHE A 123 -5.10 4.46 11.84
C PHE A 123 -5.66 3.80 13.10
N GLN A 124 -5.45 2.49 13.23
CA GLN A 124 -5.83 1.70 14.42
C GLN A 124 -7.31 1.86 14.85
N GLY A 125 -8.22 2.09 13.89
CA GLY A 125 -9.65 2.27 14.13
C GLY A 125 -10.06 3.70 14.55
N GLN A 126 -9.11 4.65 14.55
CA GLN A 126 -9.34 6.06 14.81
C GLN A 126 -9.09 6.90 13.55
N GLN A 127 -9.74 8.06 13.46
CA GLN A 127 -9.56 9.04 12.40
C GLN A 127 -8.78 10.25 12.92
N PHE A 128 -7.85 10.74 12.13
CA PHE A 128 -6.96 11.86 12.46
C PHE A 128 -6.82 12.80 11.27
N THR A 129 -6.50 14.08 11.48
CA THR A 129 -5.79 14.86 10.45
C THR A 129 -4.34 14.37 10.33
N ASN A 130 -3.68 14.57 9.19
CA ASN A 130 -2.25 14.25 9.06
C ASN A 130 -1.39 14.89 10.18
N ALA A 131 -1.69 16.13 10.57
CA ALA A 131 -1.03 16.81 11.69
C ALA A 131 -1.33 16.21 13.07
N GLN A 132 -2.53 15.66 13.30
CA GLN A 132 -2.82 14.90 14.53
C GLN A 132 -2.08 13.56 14.53
N LEU A 133 -2.07 12.86 13.40
CA LEU A 133 -1.42 11.55 13.25
C LEU A 133 0.10 11.64 13.41
N THR A 134 0.73 12.67 12.86
CA THR A 134 2.16 13.01 13.05
C THR A 134 2.52 13.09 14.55
N ARG A 135 1.67 13.74 15.35
CA ARG A 135 1.85 13.83 16.81
C ARG A 135 1.63 12.49 17.52
N ALA A 136 0.67 11.69 17.07
CA ALA A 136 0.44 10.33 17.58
C ALA A 136 1.63 9.39 17.32
N PHE A 137 2.29 9.54 16.16
CA PHE A 137 3.57 8.89 15.82
C PHE A 137 4.78 9.46 16.57
N ARG A 138 4.61 10.51 17.39
CA ARG A 138 5.68 11.21 18.14
C ARG A 138 6.79 11.79 17.25
N VAL A 139 6.44 12.19 16.03
CA VAL A 139 7.36 12.92 15.14
C VAL A 139 7.61 14.32 15.71
N THR A 140 8.88 14.67 15.93
CA THR A 140 9.32 15.93 16.54
C THR A 140 10.11 16.84 15.59
N GLY A 141 10.41 16.39 14.37
CA GLY A 141 11.16 17.14 13.36
C GLY A 141 11.14 16.45 11.99
N PHE A 142 11.58 17.15 10.95
CA PHE A 142 11.44 16.72 9.55
C PHE A 142 12.78 16.70 8.80
N PRO A 143 13.01 15.72 7.89
CA PRO A 143 12.15 14.56 7.63
C PRO A 143 12.11 13.61 8.84
N SER A 144 11.12 12.73 8.88
CA SER A 144 11.09 11.57 9.79
C SER A 144 10.56 10.34 9.05
N LEU A 145 11.14 9.17 9.31
CA LEU A 145 10.70 7.90 8.74
C LEU A 145 10.04 7.02 9.79
N GLY A 146 8.74 6.73 9.61
CA GLY A 146 8.03 5.71 10.38
C GLY A 146 8.11 4.35 9.69
N PHE A 147 8.48 3.30 10.43
CA PHE A 147 8.53 1.91 9.94
C PHE A 147 7.46 1.07 10.62
N LEU A 148 6.65 0.34 9.86
CA LEU A 148 5.55 -0.48 10.35
C LEU A 148 5.64 -1.94 9.88
N THR A 149 5.19 -2.87 10.72
CA THR A 149 5.07 -4.30 10.42
C THR A 149 3.97 -4.56 9.38
N PRO A 150 3.86 -5.79 8.82
CA PRO A 150 2.78 -6.17 7.90
C PRO A 150 1.36 -6.13 8.49
N LYS A 151 1.21 -5.80 9.78
CA LYS A 151 -0.07 -5.61 10.47
C LYS A 151 -0.35 -4.14 10.81
N ALA A 152 0.46 -3.22 10.32
CA ALA A 152 0.45 -1.79 10.69
C ALA A 152 0.76 -1.51 12.19
N GLU A 153 1.53 -2.39 12.85
CA GLU A 153 2.13 -2.12 14.16
C GLU A 153 3.40 -1.26 13.95
N VAL A 154 3.65 -0.24 14.77
CA VAL A 154 4.85 0.62 14.62
C VAL A 154 6.09 -0.09 15.15
N ILE A 155 7.13 -0.21 14.32
CA ILE A 155 8.44 -0.77 14.67
C ILE A 155 9.31 0.33 15.30
N THR A 156 9.44 1.47 14.61
CA THR A 156 10.22 2.63 15.06
C THR A 156 9.85 3.88 14.25
N VAL A 157 10.22 5.05 14.74
CA VAL A 157 10.22 6.33 14.01
C VAL A 157 11.61 6.94 14.15
N ILE A 158 12.27 7.21 13.02
CA ILE A 158 13.64 7.70 12.98
C ILE A 158 13.63 9.13 12.40
N PRO A 159 14.01 10.16 13.18
CA PRO A 159 14.04 11.54 12.73
C PRO A 159 15.35 11.90 12.01
N GLY A 160 15.28 12.88 11.12
CA GLY A 160 16.41 13.47 10.42
C GLY A 160 16.66 12.87 9.03
N TYR A 161 17.50 13.56 8.25
CA TYR A 161 17.96 13.11 6.95
C TYR A 161 18.87 11.87 7.11
N ILE A 162 18.56 10.80 6.37
CA ILE A 162 19.38 9.58 6.33
C ILE A 162 20.02 9.48 4.93
N PRO A 163 21.37 9.41 4.80
CA PRO A 163 22.06 9.15 3.54
C PRO A 163 21.73 7.78 2.92
N ALA A 164 21.93 7.65 1.60
CA ALA A 164 21.53 6.45 0.85
C ALA A 164 22.23 5.13 1.25
N ASP A 165 23.46 5.19 1.74
CA ASP A 165 24.19 4.02 2.24
C ASP A 165 23.63 3.55 3.59
N GLN A 166 23.49 4.48 4.55
CA GLN A 166 22.90 4.23 5.87
C GLN A 166 21.44 3.76 5.76
N PHE A 167 20.66 4.38 4.87
CA PHE A 167 19.28 3.96 4.60
C PHE A 167 19.24 2.57 3.97
N GLY A 168 20.22 2.20 3.13
CA GLY A 168 20.35 0.85 2.57
C GLY A 168 20.49 -0.22 3.66
N TYR A 169 21.32 0.02 4.67
CA TYR A 169 21.44 -0.86 5.84
C TYR A 169 20.16 -0.87 6.68
N LEU A 170 19.53 0.29 6.93
CA LEU A 170 18.28 0.36 7.70
C LEU A 170 17.15 -0.44 7.03
N LEU A 171 17.01 -0.36 5.71
CA LEU A 171 16.06 -1.17 4.96
C LEU A 171 16.33 -2.68 5.13
N ASP A 172 17.58 -3.12 5.02
CA ASP A 172 17.93 -4.53 5.17
C ASP A 172 17.74 -5.04 6.60
N TYR A 173 18.04 -4.22 7.61
CA TYR A 173 17.83 -4.52 9.03
C TYR A 173 16.34 -4.69 9.39
N ILE A 174 15.46 -3.85 8.83
CA ILE A 174 14.01 -3.96 9.00
C ILE A 174 13.46 -5.17 8.21
N TYR A 175 13.93 -5.38 6.97
CA TYR A 175 13.48 -6.48 6.11
C TYR A 175 13.86 -7.87 6.66
N GLN A 176 15.08 -8.02 7.18
CA GLN A 176 15.55 -9.25 7.84
C GLN A 176 15.04 -9.41 9.29
N GLU A 177 14.14 -8.52 9.75
CA GLU A 177 13.50 -8.49 11.07
C GLU A 177 14.48 -8.49 12.27
N CYS A 178 15.65 -7.87 12.12
CA CYS A 178 16.78 -8.03 13.04
C CYS A 178 16.56 -7.39 14.41
N TYR A 179 15.69 -6.38 14.46
CA TYR A 179 15.17 -5.79 15.69
C TYR A 179 14.47 -6.83 16.60
N LYS A 180 13.96 -7.95 16.06
CA LYS A 180 13.37 -9.06 16.83
C LYS A 180 14.41 -10.03 17.41
N LYS A 181 15.69 -9.86 17.07
CA LYS A 181 16.81 -10.75 17.45
C LYS A 181 17.70 -10.15 18.55
N ASN A 182 17.33 -9.01 19.13
CA ASN A 182 18.15 -8.22 20.07
C ASN A 182 19.53 -7.82 19.51
N ILE A 183 19.62 -7.61 18.19
CA ILE A 183 20.81 -7.09 17.50
C ILE A 183 20.57 -5.59 17.26
N SER A 184 21.53 -4.72 17.59
CA SER A 184 21.40 -3.29 17.31
C SER A 184 21.62 -2.97 15.83
N LEU A 185 21.18 -1.80 15.37
CA LEU A 185 21.47 -1.33 14.02
C LEU A 185 22.99 -1.14 13.80
N GLN A 186 23.74 -0.75 14.83
CA GLN A 186 25.19 -0.61 14.77
C GLN A 186 25.87 -1.98 14.62
N ASP A 187 25.50 -2.95 15.46
CA ASP A 187 25.97 -4.34 15.34
C ASP A 187 25.80 -4.90 13.93
N PHE A 188 24.64 -4.62 13.32
CA PHE A 188 24.30 -5.06 11.97
C PHE A 188 25.17 -4.41 10.89
N ILE A 189 25.44 -3.11 11.01
CA ILE A 189 26.34 -2.37 10.10
C ILE A 189 27.78 -2.89 10.25
N ASP A 190 28.26 -3.09 11.47
CA ASP A 190 29.61 -3.61 11.75
C ASP A 190 29.77 -5.05 11.24
N LYS A 191 28.71 -5.87 11.34
CA LYS A 191 28.61 -7.22 10.76
C LYS A 191 28.27 -7.21 9.26
N LYS A 192 28.35 -6.05 8.59
CA LYS A 192 28.18 -5.86 7.13
C LYS A 192 26.85 -6.39 6.58
N GLY A 193 25.80 -6.37 7.38
CA GLY A 193 24.45 -6.79 6.97
C GLY A 193 24.03 -8.20 7.39
N ASP A 194 24.78 -8.89 8.25
CA ASP A 194 24.37 -10.16 8.85
C ASP A 194 23.67 -9.96 10.22
N CYS A 195 22.46 -10.51 10.34
CA CYS A 195 21.66 -10.54 11.56
C CYS A 195 21.73 -11.88 12.30
N GLY A 196 22.75 -12.69 12.03
CA GLY A 196 22.83 -14.08 12.45
C GLY A 196 21.81 -14.96 11.73
N GLN A 197 22.24 -16.14 11.27
CA GLN A 197 21.38 -17.07 10.55
C GLN A 197 20.31 -17.71 11.44
N SER A 198 19.18 -17.01 11.57
CA SER A 198 17.90 -17.63 11.89
C SER A 198 17.47 -18.50 10.70
N LYS A 199 17.90 -19.77 10.68
CA LYS A 199 17.48 -20.77 9.70
C LYS A 199 15.99 -21.09 9.86
N SER A 200 15.12 -20.21 9.37
CA SER A 200 13.67 -20.35 9.41
C SER A 200 13.10 -20.54 8.01
N LYS A 201 12.72 -21.78 7.72
CA LYS A 201 11.80 -22.22 6.65
C LYS A 201 11.82 -21.43 5.33
N LYS A 202 12.59 -21.97 4.39
CA LYS A 202 12.03 -22.24 3.07
C LYS A 202 10.89 -23.27 3.24
N MET A 203 9.70 -22.96 2.74
CA MET A 203 8.57 -23.88 2.54
C MET A 203 8.13 -23.78 1.08
#